data_AF-A0A285ZDI2-F1
#
_entry.id   AF-A0A285ZDI2-F1
#
_cell.length_a   1.000
_cell.length_b   1.000
_cell.length_c   1.000
_cell.angle_alpha   90.00
_cell.angle_beta   90.00
_cell.angle_gamma   90.00
#
_symmetry.space_group_name_H-M   'P 1'
#
loop_
_entity.id
_entity.type
_entity.pdbx_description
1 polymer ?
#
loop_
_entity_poly.entity_id
_entity_poly.type
_entity_poly.pdbx_seq_one_letter_code
_entity_poly.pdbx_strand_id
1 'polypeptide(L)'
;MSITNTTPTWLNIEGGRAVVSLSVPLDVYGEVRKALTMRCPTMREDVMVAHQAGDNDEQRELLMLGSLCELTEDQLTALQVRDYRRLQRAYKELLGDDSGENPAWLKLTLEHAVVHLVEPIERDGVKVDRLTLQSPSIRLSREVEAEAGDDNSKLETLLFQRLTETTPAELHSLTIRDYNRVRAAYFRLVHQDGV
;
A
#
# COMPACT_ATOMS: atom_id res chain seq x y z
N MET A 1 -13.87 -0.63 27.75
CA MET A 1 -13.02 -1.82 27.55
C MET A 1 -12.00 -1.48 26.48
N SER A 2 -10.78 -1.17 26.89
CA SER A 2 -9.70 -0.81 25.96
C SER A 2 -9.18 -2.09 25.32
N ILE A 3 -9.49 -2.31 24.04
CA ILE A 3 -8.87 -3.35 23.23
C ILE A 3 -7.41 -2.92 23.05
N THR A 4 -6.50 -3.53 23.79
CA THR A 4 -5.07 -3.40 23.52
C THR A 4 -4.84 -3.94 22.12
N ASN A 5 -4.40 -3.08 21.19
CA ASN A 5 -4.06 -3.47 19.83
C ASN A 5 -2.75 -4.28 19.86
N THR A 6 -2.83 -5.50 20.39
CA THR A 6 -1.69 -6.39 20.56
C THR A 6 -1.53 -7.16 19.26
N THR A 7 -0.46 -6.86 18.53
CA THR A 7 -0.06 -7.64 17.35
C THR A 7 -0.01 -9.11 17.73
N PRO A 8 -0.73 -9.99 17.03
CA PRO A 8 -0.78 -11.40 17.42
C PRO A 8 0.59 -12.06 17.24
N THR A 9 0.92 -13.03 18.08
CA THR A 9 2.23 -13.72 18.08
C THR A 9 2.56 -14.46 16.78
N TRP A 10 1.56 -14.72 15.94
CA TRP A 10 1.73 -15.36 14.64
C TRP A 10 2.02 -14.36 13.51
N LEU A 11 2.04 -13.05 13.78
CA LEU A 11 2.26 -11.99 12.81
C LEU A 11 3.46 -11.13 13.22
N ASN A 12 4.42 -11.01 12.31
CA ASN A 12 5.47 -10.00 12.40
C ASN A 12 5.40 -9.09 11.17
N ILE A 13 5.45 -7.77 11.36
CA ILE A 13 5.48 -6.80 10.25
C ILE A 13 6.75 -5.99 10.36
N GLU A 14 7.62 -6.10 9.35
CA GLU A 14 8.89 -5.38 9.30
C GLU A 14 9.18 -4.97 7.86
N GLY A 15 9.62 -3.72 7.66
CA GLY A 15 10.08 -3.25 6.35
C GLY A 15 9.08 -3.43 5.20
N GLY A 16 7.77 -3.30 5.46
CA GLY A 16 6.76 -3.45 4.40
C GLY A 16 6.44 -4.90 4.03
N ARG A 17 6.85 -5.85 4.86
CA ARG A 17 6.54 -7.28 4.72
C ARG A 17 5.88 -7.81 5.98
N ALA A 18 4.91 -8.70 5.80
CA ALA A 18 4.27 -9.43 6.88
C ALA A 18 4.71 -10.89 6.85
N VAL A 19 5.33 -11.37 7.93
CA VAL A 19 5.65 -12.78 8.14
C VAL A 19 4.54 -13.41 8.97
N VAL A 20 3.81 -14.34 8.37
CA VAL A 20 2.65 -15.02 8.95
C VAL A 20 3.03 -16.45 9.29
N SER A 21 3.06 -16.77 10.58
CA SER A 21 3.26 -18.14 11.05
C SER A 21 1.99 -18.96 10.80
N LEU A 22 2.14 -20.06 10.07
CA LEU A 22 1.08 -21.02 9.80
C LEU A 22 0.87 -21.92 11.00
N SER A 23 -0.38 -22.32 11.21
CA SER A 23 -0.71 -23.30 12.24
C SER A 23 -0.42 -24.72 11.77
N VAL A 24 -0.55 -24.96 10.47
CA VAL A 24 -0.19 -26.21 9.81
C VAL A 24 0.83 -25.91 8.72
N PRO A 25 1.94 -26.66 8.62
CA PRO A 25 2.90 -26.45 7.55
C PRO A 25 2.25 -26.64 6.18
N LEU A 26 2.59 -25.76 5.23
CA LEU A 26 2.12 -25.83 3.84
C LEU A 26 3.27 -26.31 2.95
N ASP A 27 2.98 -27.21 2.01
CA ASP A 27 3.91 -27.55 0.95
C ASP A 27 3.87 -26.47 -0.13
N VAL A 28 5.00 -25.79 -0.32
CA VAL A 28 5.17 -24.75 -1.33
C VAL A 28 6.29 -25.22 -2.26
N TYR A 29 5.92 -25.69 -3.45
CA TYR A 29 6.85 -26.24 -4.46
C TYR A 29 7.74 -27.38 -3.92
N GLY A 30 7.21 -28.25 -3.05
CA GLY A 30 7.94 -29.35 -2.42
C GLY A 30 8.72 -28.94 -1.16
N GLU A 31 8.66 -27.67 -0.75
CA GLU A 31 9.25 -27.16 0.48
C GLU A 31 8.18 -26.98 1.57
N VAL A 32 8.37 -27.65 2.71
CA VAL A 32 7.45 -27.53 3.85
C VAL A 32 7.71 -26.20 4.59
N ARG A 33 6.82 -25.23 4.42
CA ARG A 33 6.90 -23.92 5.06
C ARG A 33 6.02 -23.84 6.30
N LYS A 34 6.57 -23.34 7.40
CA LYS A 34 5.83 -23.04 8.65
C LYS A 34 5.42 -21.57 8.76
N ALA A 35 5.93 -20.72 7.88
CA ALA A 35 5.57 -19.32 7.80
C ALA A 35 5.56 -18.88 6.34
N LEU A 36 4.70 -17.93 6.03
CA LEU A 36 4.62 -17.27 4.73
C LEU A 36 5.06 -15.82 4.87
N THR A 37 5.79 -15.33 3.89
CA THR A 37 6.15 -13.92 3.78
C THR A 37 5.21 -13.28 2.77
N MET A 38 4.55 -12.20 3.18
CA MET A 38 3.66 -11.41 2.34
C MET A 38 4.28 -10.04 2.13
N ARG A 39 4.46 -9.64 0.87
CA ARG A 39 4.89 -8.27 0.53
C ARG A 39 3.69 -7.33 0.43
N CYS A 40 3.92 -6.03 0.56
CA CYS A 40 2.89 -5.04 0.28
C CYS A 40 2.60 -5.02 -1.23
N PRO A 41 1.33 -5.01 -1.67
CA PRO A 41 1.01 -4.84 -3.08
C PRO A 41 1.45 -3.45 -3.56
N THR A 42 1.79 -3.35 -4.83
CA THR A 42 1.94 -2.07 -5.52
C THR A 42 0.59 -1.55 -6.02
N MET A 43 0.47 -0.24 -6.22
CA MET A 43 -0.71 0.37 -6.83
C MET A 43 -0.98 -0.23 -8.22
N ARG A 44 0.08 -0.51 -8.99
CA ARG A 44 -0.02 -1.22 -10.27
C ARG A 44 -0.72 -2.57 -10.14
N GLU A 45 -0.35 -3.36 -9.13
CA GLU A 45 -0.94 -4.68 -8.91
C GLU A 45 -2.38 -4.59 -8.46
N ASP A 46 -2.74 -3.62 -7.61
CA ASP A 46 -4.14 -3.42 -7.21
C ASP A 46 -5.03 -3.12 -8.41
N VAL A 47 -4.59 -2.22 -9.29
CA VAL A 47 -5.32 -1.88 -10.52
C VAL A 47 -5.40 -3.09 -11.45
N MET A 48 -4.30 -3.82 -11.65
CA MET A 48 -4.30 -5.03 -12.50
C MET A 48 -5.25 -6.12 -11.97
N VAL A 49 -5.21 -6.38 -10.66
CA VAL A 49 -6.06 -7.40 -10.03
C VAL A 49 -7.52 -6.96 -10.02
N ALA A 50 -7.81 -5.68 -9.79
CA ALA A 50 -9.17 -5.15 -9.89
C ALA A 50 -9.75 -5.31 -11.31
N HIS A 51 -8.96 -5.02 -12.35
CA HIS A 51 -9.37 -5.25 -13.73
C HIS A 51 -9.58 -6.74 -14.06
N GLN A 52 -8.72 -7.63 -13.54
CA GLN A 52 -8.81 -9.06 -13.81
C GLN A 52 -9.99 -9.73 -13.09
N ALA A 53 -10.25 -9.35 -11.84
CA ALA A 53 -11.32 -9.93 -11.03
C ALA A 53 -12.70 -9.37 -11.37
N GLY A 54 -12.78 -8.17 -11.95
CA GLY A 54 -14.04 -7.47 -12.16
C GLY A 54 -14.75 -7.21 -10.83
N ASP A 55 -16.05 -7.54 -10.77
CA ASP A 55 -16.88 -7.36 -9.57
C ASP A 55 -16.80 -8.54 -8.57
N ASN A 56 -15.90 -9.50 -8.79
CA ASN A 56 -15.74 -10.67 -7.91
C ASN A 56 -14.71 -10.39 -6.81
N ASP A 57 -15.19 -9.89 -5.67
CA ASP A 57 -14.35 -9.58 -4.50
C ASP A 57 -13.56 -10.78 -3.97
N GLU A 58 -14.13 -11.98 -4.00
CA GLU A 58 -13.44 -13.20 -3.56
C GLU A 58 -12.27 -13.50 -4.48
N GLN A 59 -12.49 -13.44 -5.80
CA GLN A 59 -11.44 -13.69 -6.78
C GLN A 59 -10.36 -12.61 -6.75
N ARG A 60 -10.73 -11.34 -6.52
CA ARG A 60 -9.80 -10.24 -6.30
C ARG A 60 -8.87 -10.54 -5.14
N GLU A 61 -9.43 -10.99 -4.01
CA GLU A 61 -8.66 -11.33 -2.82
C GLU A 61 -7.73 -12.52 -3.05
N LEU A 62 -8.23 -13.60 -3.67
CA LEU A 62 -7.42 -14.79 -3.97
C LEU A 62 -6.22 -14.46 -4.86
N LEU A 63 -6.45 -13.69 -5.94
CA LEU A 63 -5.40 -13.25 -6.87
C LEU A 63 -4.36 -12.37 -6.14
N MET A 64 -4.84 -11.44 -5.32
CA MET A 64 -3.96 -10.57 -4.55
C MET A 64 -3.11 -11.37 -3.56
N LEU A 65 -3.73 -12.17 -2.68
CA LEU A 65 -3.01 -12.94 -1.66
C LEU A 65 -2.05 -13.96 -2.28
N GLY A 66 -2.43 -14.60 -3.39
CA GLY A 66 -1.56 -15.51 -4.14
C GLY A 66 -0.30 -14.81 -4.64
N SER A 67 -0.47 -13.66 -5.31
CA SER A 67 0.66 -12.85 -5.81
C SER A 67 1.59 -12.35 -4.70
N LEU A 68 1.02 -11.94 -3.56
CA LEU A 68 1.80 -11.36 -2.46
C LEU A 68 2.54 -12.38 -1.60
N CYS A 69 2.03 -13.61 -1.54
CA CYS A 69 2.64 -14.72 -0.78
C CYS A 69 3.44 -15.68 -1.66
N GLU A 70 3.50 -15.44 -2.98
CA GLU A 70 4.10 -16.33 -3.98
C GLU A 70 3.50 -17.75 -3.95
N LEU A 71 2.17 -17.81 -3.87
CA LEU A 71 1.40 -19.07 -3.83
C LEU A 71 0.55 -19.26 -5.09
N THR A 72 0.38 -20.52 -5.48
CA THR A 72 -0.62 -20.90 -6.49
C THR A 72 -2.02 -20.96 -5.88
N GLU A 73 -3.05 -20.94 -6.74
CA GLU A 73 -4.44 -21.10 -6.30
C GLU A 73 -4.66 -22.42 -5.53
N ASP A 74 -4.07 -23.52 -6.01
CA ASP A 74 -4.13 -24.82 -5.33
C ASP A 74 -3.50 -24.78 -3.92
N GLN A 75 -2.37 -24.10 -3.77
CA GLN A 75 -1.71 -23.96 -2.46
C GLN A 75 -2.52 -23.07 -1.52
N LEU A 76 -3.13 -22.02 -2.05
CA LEU A 76 -3.92 -21.06 -1.29
C LEU A 76 -5.24 -21.68 -0.82
N THR A 77 -5.89 -22.49 -1.66
CA THR A 77 -7.12 -23.22 -1.33
C THR A 77 -6.86 -24.46 -0.46
N ALA A 78 -5.63 -25.00 -0.45
CA ALA A 78 -5.21 -26.05 0.48
C ALA A 78 -4.96 -25.55 1.92
N LEU A 79 -4.89 -24.24 2.14
CA LEU A 79 -4.72 -23.67 3.48
C LEU A 79 -5.93 -23.97 4.37
N GLN A 80 -5.67 -24.19 5.66
CA GLN A 80 -6.75 -24.18 6.64
C GLN A 80 -7.40 -22.80 6.70
N VAL A 81 -8.74 -22.75 6.83
CA VAL A 81 -9.50 -21.48 6.96
C VAL A 81 -8.91 -20.57 8.04
N ARG A 82 -8.40 -21.12 9.15
CA ARG A 82 -7.71 -20.35 10.19
C ARG A 82 -6.47 -19.61 9.66
N ASP A 83 -5.63 -20.29 8.88
CA ASP A 83 -4.40 -19.72 8.34
C ASP A 83 -4.69 -18.76 7.18
N TYR A 84 -5.72 -19.05 6.37
CA TYR A 84 -6.25 -18.10 5.39
C TYR A 84 -6.73 -16.79 6.05
N ARG A 85 -7.48 -16.89 7.17
CA ARG A 85 -7.91 -15.73 7.96
C ARG A 85 -6.72 -14.95 8.54
N ARG A 86 -5.61 -15.62 8.87
CA ARG A 86 -4.37 -14.95 9.29
C ARG A 86 -3.76 -14.15 8.15
N LEU A 87 -3.74 -14.67 6.93
CA LEU A 87 -3.30 -13.93 5.74
C LEU A 87 -4.19 -12.70 5.49
N GLN A 88 -5.52 -12.86 5.49
CA GLN A 88 -6.44 -11.72 5.34
C GLN A 88 -6.19 -10.62 6.38
N ARG A 89 -5.96 -11.00 7.64
CA ARG A 89 -5.65 -10.03 8.69
C ARG A 89 -4.27 -9.42 8.50
N ALA A 90 -3.26 -10.23 8.19
CA ALA A 90 -1.91 -9.74 7.93
C ALA A 90 -1.89 -8.72 6.77
N TYR A 91 -2.65 -8.97 5.70
CA TYR A 91 -2.84 -8.05 4.59
C TYR A 91 -3.41 -6.70 5.06
N LYS A 92 -4.49 -6.72 5.84
CA LYS A 92 -5.11 -5.49 6.39
C LYS A 92 -4.15 -4.71 7.28
N GLU A 93 -3.41 -5.40 8.14
CA GLU A 93 -2.41 -4.78 9.03
C GLU A 93 -1.20 -4.25 8.23
N LEU A 94 -0.83 -4.93 7.14
CA LEU A 94 0.25 -4.51 6.24
C LEU A 94 -0.09 -3.24 5.48
N LEU A 95 -1.34 -3.10 5.05
CA LEU A 95 -1.89 -1.88 4.45
C LEU A 95 -2.22 -0.78 5.46
N GLY A 96 -2.24 -1.13 6.75
CA GLY A 96 -2.58 -0.26 7.85
C GLY A 96 -1.73 1.00 7.84
N ASP A 97 -2.39 2.12 8.12
CA ASP A 97 -1.77 3.43 8.16
C ASP A 97 -1.13 3.66 9.52
N ASP A 98 0.15 4.02 9.53
CA ASP A 98 0.86 4.51 10.71
C ASP A 98 0.58 6.00 10.95
N SER A 99 -0.65 6.44 10.67
CA SER A 99 -1.15 7.82 10.71
C SER A 99 -1.38 8.39 12.11
N GLY A 100 -0.43 8.14 13.01
CA GLY A 100 -0.33 8.92 14.24
C GLY A 100 -0.33 10.43 13.95
N GLU A 101 -0.58 11.22 15.01
CA GLU A 101 -0.62 12.68 14.93
C GLU A 101 0.71 13.27 14.41
N ASN A 102 1.84 12.60 14.70
CA ASN A 102 3.15 12.95 14.18
C ASN A 102 3.91 11.67 13.74
N PRO A 103 3.68 11.18 12.51
CA PRO A 103 4.31 9.96 12.04
C PRO A 103 5.80 10.16 11.76
N ALA A 104 6.64 9.21 12.16
CA ALA A 104 8.08 9.26 11.86
C ALA A 104 8.42 9.26 10.36
N TRP A 105 7.50 8.79 9.51
CA TRP A 105 7.65 8.79 8.06
C TRP A 105 7.34 10.14 7.41
N LEU A 106 6.80 11.12 8.14
CA LEU A 106 6.34 12.39 7.60
C LEU A 106 7.14 13.56 8.18
N LYS A 107 7.63 14.44 7.31
CA LYS A 107 8.02 15.81 7.69
C LYS A 107 7.08 16.78 7.00
N LEU A 108 6.36 17.58 7.77
CA LEU A 108 5.38 18.52 7.25
C LEU A 108 5.89 19.95 7.44
N THR A 109 5.70 20.78 6.42
CA THR A 109 5.87 22.24 6.47
C THR A 109 4.66 22.88 5.80
N LEU A 110 4.56 24.21 5.85
CA LEU A 110 3.50 24.95 5.15
C LEU A 110 3.63 24.90 3.61
N GLU A 111 4.81 24.58 3.08
CA GLU A 111 5.08 24.61 1.65
C GLU A 111 5.07 23.22 1.03
N HIS A 112 5.53 22.22 1.77
CA HIS A 112 5.65 20.86 1.29
C HIS A 112 5.63 19.83 2.42
N ALA A 113 5.35 18.58 2.06
CA ALA A 113 5.50 17.40 2.90
C ALA A 113 6.59 16.49 2.33
N VAL A 114 7.49 15.95 3.17
CA VAL A 114 8.43 14.90 2.79
C VAL A 114 7.95 13.58 3.38
N VAL A 115 7.64 12.63 2.50
CA VAL A 115 7.17 11.28 2.82
C VAL A 115 8.33 10.31 2.67
N HIS A 116 8.72 9.65 3.75
CA HIS A 116 9.66 8.53 3.71
C HIS A 116 8.95 7.25 3.31
N LEU A 117 9.47 6.60 2.26
CA LEU A 117 8.94 5.35 1.72
C LEU A 117 9.41 4.17 2.57
N VAL A 118 8.58 3.13 2.64
CA VAL A 118 8.98 1.85 3.24
C VAL A 118 9.97 1.15 2.33
N GLU A 119 9.68 1.09 1.03
CA GLU A 119 10.58 0.52 0.02
C GLU A 119 11.02 1.62 -0.97
N PRO A 120 12.33 1.76 -1.26
CA PRO A 120 12.79 2.72 -2.25
C PRO A 120 12.27 2.39 -3.64
N ILE A 121 11.84 3.41 -4.39
CA ILE A 121 11.46 3.28 -5.80
C ILE A 121 12.58 3.79 -6.71
N GLU A 122 12.62 3.30 -7.95
CA GLU A 122 13.48 3.88 -8.98
C GLU A 122 12.80 5.11 -9.60
N ARG A 123 13.54 6.21 -9.63
CA ARG A 123 13.17 7.47 -10.29
C ARG A 123 14.36 7.98 -11.07
N ASP A 124 14.21 8.18 -12.37
CA ASP A 124 15.31 8.59 -13.28
C ASP A 124 16.57 7.72 -13.16
N GLY A 125 16.40 6.42 -12.92
CA GLY A 125 17.50 5.47 -12.73
C GLY A 125 18.20 5.55 -11.36
N VAL A 126 17.67 6.34 -10.42
CA VAL A 126 18.19 6.47 -9.05
C VAL A 126 17.16 5.94 -8.06
N LYS A 127 17.61 5.16 -7.07
CA LYS A 127 16.73 4.73 -5.97
C LYS A 127 16.48 5.88 -5.01
N VAL A 128 15.21 6.23 -4.82
CA VAL A 128 14.76 7.27 -3.88
C VAL A 128 13.94 6.63 -2.76
N ASP A 129 14.24 7.02 -1.53
CA ASP A 129 13.56 6.55 -0.31
C ASP A 129 12.56 7.59 0.24
N ARG A 130 12.37 8.69 -0.49
CA ARG A 130 11.51 9.79 -0.09
C ARG A 130 10.86 10.47 -1.29
N LEU A 131 9.62 10.91 -1.10
CA LEU A 131 8.90 11.77 -2.03
C LEU A 131 8.59 13.10 -1.37
N THR A 132 8.76 14.19 -2.10
CA THR A 132 8.37 15.52 -1.65
C THR A 132 7.07 15.90 -2.33
N LEU A 133 6.01 16.10 -1.55
CA LEU A 133 4.71 16.56 -2.00
C LEU A 133 4.61 18.07 -1.80
N GLN A 134 4.47 18.84 -2.88
CA GLN A 134 4.26 20.29 -2.81
C GLN A 134 2.84 20.62 -2.34
N SER A 135 2.65 21.82 -1.77
CA SER A 135 1.30 22.31 -1.45
C SER A 135 0.51 22.60 -2.72
N PRO A 136 -0.73 22.11 -2.84
CA PRO A 136 -1.55 22.38 -4.01
C PRO A 136 -1.95 23.85 -4.10
N SER A 137 -2.04 24.36 -5.33
CA SER A 137 -2.68 25.65 -5.61
C SER A 137 -4.05 25.43 -6.25
N ILE A 138 -4.99 26.37 -6.07
CA ILE A 138 -6.31 26.31 -6.71
C ILE A 138 -6.19 26.23 -8.25
N ARG A 139 -5.17 26.87 -8.83
CA ARG A 139 -4.90 26.78 -10.27
C ARG A 139 -4.58 25.34 -10.67
N LEU A 140 -3.66 24.69 -9.94
CA LEU A 140 -3.31 23.29 -10.19
C LEU A 140 -4.52 22.37 -10.03
N SER A 141 -5.33 22.54 -8.96
CA SER A 141 -6.52 21.73 -8.75
C SER A 141 -7.48 21.80 -9.93
N ARG A 142 -7.73 23.01 -10.46
CA ARG A 142 -8.61 23.20 -11.61
C ARG A 142 -8.05 22.63 -12.91
N GLU A 143 -6.74 22.73 -13.12
CA GLU A 143 -6.07 22.13 -14.28
C GLU A 143 -6.19 20.61 -14.25
N VAL A 144 -5.96 20.00 -13.09
CA VAL A 144 -6.09 18.55 -12.88
C VAL A 144 -7.54 18.09 -13.03
N GLU A 145 -8.51 18.81 -12.44
CA GLU A 145 -9.94 18.52 -12.58
C GLU A 145 -10.38 18.55 -14.04
N ALA A 146 -9.96 19.57 -14.80
CA ALA A 146 -10.26 19.68 -16.22
C ALA A 146 -9.63 18.56 -17.06
N GLU A 147 -8.41 18.12 -16.73
CA GLU A 147 -7.72 17.03 -17.42
C GLU A 147 -8.31 15.64 -17.08
N ALA A 148 -8.74 15.46 -15.84
CA ALA A 148 -9.32 14.20 -15.36
C ALA A 148 -10.74 13.96 -15.89
N GLY A 149 -11.55 15.02 -16.00
CA GLY A 149 -12.97 14.90 -16.30
C GLY A 149 -13.71 14.16 -15.19
N ASP A 150 -14.60 13.23 -15.55
CA ASP A 150 -15.42 12.47 -14.60
C ASP A 150 -14.69 11.25 -13.99
N ASP A 151 -13.42 11.03 -14.32
CA ASP A 151 -12.62 9.90 -13.80
C ASP A 151 -11.88 10.30 -12.51
N ASN A 152 -12.47 9.95 -11.37
CA ASN A 152 -11.90 10.26 -10.06
C ASN A 152 -10.55 9.56 -9.79
N SER A 153 -10.34 8.36 -10.33
CA SER A 153 -9.07 7.64 -10.20
C SER A 153 -7.96 8.36 -10.98
N LYS A 154 -8.30 8.85 -12.18
CA LYS A 154 -7.41 9.70 -12.98
C LYS A 154 -7.14 11.05 -12.29
N LEU A 155 -8.14 11.65 -11.65
CA LEU A 155 -8.00 12.89 -10.89
C LEU A 155 -6.97 12.75 -9.78
N GLU A 156 -7.11 11.74 -8.92
CA GLU A 156 -6.17 11.51 -7.81
C GLU A 156 -4.75 11.24 -8.34
N THR A 157 -4.64 10.39 -9.36
CA THR A 157 -3.37 10.04 -10.01
C THR A 157 -2.66 11.27 -10.58
N LEU A 158 -3.36 12.12 -11.32
CA LEU A 158 -2.82 13.36 -11.88
C LEU A 158 -2.42 14.35 -10.79
N LEU A 159 -3.25 14.50 -9.74
CA LEU A 159 -2.94 15.39 -8.64
C LEU A 159 -1.61 15.00 -7.98
N PHE A 160 -1.45 13.74 -7.59
CA PHE A 160 -0.22 13.29 -6.94
C PHE A 160 0.99 13.37 -7.86
N GLN A 161 0.88 13.00 -9.15
CA GLN A 161 1.97 13.19 -10.12
C GLN A 161 2.51 14.62 -10.15
N ARG A 162 1.60 15.60 -10.16
CA ARG A 162 1.99 17.02 -10.22
C ARG A 162 2.61 17.49 -8.91
N LEU A 163 2.08 17.02 -7.78
CA LEU A 163 2.57 17.45 -6.47
C LEU A 163 3.89 16.76 -6.06
N THR A 164 4.15 15.53 -6.51
CA THR A 164 5.39 14.79 -6.22
C THR A 164 6.43 14.85 -7.32
N GLU A 165 6.12 15.48 -8.45
CA GLU A 165 6.95 15.51 -9.66
C GLU A 165 7.33 14.09 -10.12
N THR A 166 6.36 13.17 -10.10
CA THR A 166 6.55 11.78 -10.51
C THR A 166 5.79 11.46 -11.79
N THR A 167 6.27 10.48 -12.54
CA THR A 167 5.55 9.90 -13.67
C THR A 167 4.43 8.96 -13.19
N PRO A 168 3.44 8.61 -14.05
CA PRO A 168 2.46 7.58 -13.72
C PRO A 168 3.08 6.22 -13.37
N ALA A 169 4.18 5.86 -14.04
CA ALA A 169 4.84 4.59 -13.80
C ALA A 169 5.50 4.53 -12.42
N GLU A 170 6.12 5.63 -11.99
CA GLU A 170 6.73 5.77 -10.66
C GLU A 170 5.68 5.83 -9.56
N LEU A 171 4.58 6.57 -9.77
CA LEU A 171 3.50 6.60 -8.78
C LEU A 171 2.84 5.22 -8.64
N HIS A 172 2.65 4.50 -9.74
CA HIS A 172 2.08 3.14 -9.71
C HIS A 172 3.03 2.07 -9.18
N SER A 173 4.34 2.33 -9.12
CA SER A 173 5.31 1.41 -8.52
C SER A 173 5.33 1.51 -7.00
N LEU A 174 4.75 2.56 -6.41
CA LEU A 174 4.56 2.66 -4.98
C LEU A 174 3.77 1.48 -4.44
N THR A 175 4.18 1.00 -3.27
CA THR A 175 3.35 0.10 -2.47
C THR A 175 2.05 0.82 -2.09
N ILE A 176 0.93 0.09 -1.94
CA ILE A 176 -0.33 0.69 -1.48
C ILE A 176 -0.13 1.41 -0.14
N ARG A 177 0.73 0.89 0.73
CA ARG A 177 1.08 1.53 2.01
C ARG A 177 1.77 2.89 1.78
N ASP A 178 2.77 2.95 0.91
CA ASP A 178 3.46 4.20 0.60
C ASP A 178 2.56 5.19 -0.15
N TYR A 179 1.69 4.70 -1.04
CA TYR A 179 0.66 5.51 -1.68
C TYR A 179 -0.32 6.09 -0.65
N ASN A 180 -0.75 5.29 0.32
CA ASN A 180 -1.58 5.75 1.44
C ASN A 180 -0.86 6.81 2.27
N ARG A 181 0.46 6.69 2.50
CA ARG A 181 1.26 7.73 3.17
C ARG A 181 1.30 9.03 2.36
N VAL A 182 1.47 8.96 1.04
CA VAL A 182 1.40 10.15 0.17
C VAL A 182 0.02 10.81 0.27
N ARG A 183 -1.05 10.03 0.19
CA ARG A 183 -2.42 10.54 0.36
C ARG A 183 -2.65 11.14 1.75
N ALA A 184 -2.15 10.49 2.80
CA ALA A 184 -2.25 10.95 4.18
C ALA A 184 -1.43 12.23 4.42
N ALA A 185 -0.29 12.38 3.76
CA ALA A 185 0.51 13.60 3.76
C ALA A 185 -0.21 14.76 3.06
N TYR A 186 -0.83 14.49 1.91
CA TYR A 186 -1.67 15.47 1.20
C TYR A 186 -2.80 15.99 2.09
N PHE A 187 -3.56 15.08 2.71
CA PHE A 187 -4.66 15.48 3.58
C PHE A 187 -4.19 16.36 4.74
N ARG A 188 -3.04 16.06 5.34
CA ARG A 188 -2.45 16.90 6.39
C ARG A 188 -1.99 18.24 5.83
N LEU A 189 -1.30 18.26 4.70
CA LEU A 189 -0.79 19.49 4.08
C LEU A 189 -1.89 20.49 3.73
N VAL A 190 -3.09 20.03 3.37
CA VAL A 190 -4.21 20.92 3.00
C VAL A 190 -5.18 21.23 4.14
N HIS A 191 -5.12 20.52 5.28
CA HIS A 191 -6.03 20.73 6.42
C HIS A 191 -5.33 21.11 7.74
N GLN A 192 -4.05 20.81 7.91
CA GLN A 192 -3.28 21.15 9.10
C GLN A 192 -2.34 22.31 8.77
N ASP A 193 -2.57 23.46 9.41
CA ASP A 193 -1.55 24.51 9.51
C ASP A 193 -0.35 23.87 10.20
N GLY A 194 0.80 23.79 9.50
CA GLY A 194 1.98 23.03 9.92
C GLY A 194 2.25 23.11 11.43
N VAL A 195 2.41 21.94 12.06
CA VAL A 195 2.63 21.78 13.51
C VAL A 195 3.83 22.59 13.99
#